data_AF-A0A443VY72-F1
#
_entry.id   AF-A0A443VY72-F1
#
_cell.length_a   1.000
_cell.length_b   1.000
_cell.length_c   1.000
_cell.angle_alpha   90.00
_cell.angle_beta   90.00
_cell.angle_gamma   90.00
#
_symmetry.space_group_name_H-M   'P 1'
#
loop_
_entity.id
_entity.type
_entity.pdbx_description
1 polymer ?
#
loop_
_entity_poly.entity_id
_entity_poly.type
_entity_poly.pdbx_seq_one_letter_code
_entity_poly.pdbx_strand_id
1 'polypeptide(L)'
;MDTVLSFRNALTENASSMEALLQQQRYDEALLCMDDRLALIACLAQLVKDDPTQRQEVAILAAALSIQEENMKTLAASHHQAISKQLARLGRASKAEQAYHMYSKEF
;
A
#
# COMPACT_ATOMS: atom_id res chain seq x y z
N MET A 1 22.61 -5.80 -19.72
CA MET A 1 21.62 -6.16 -18.68
C MET A 1 20.25 -6.01 -19.31
N ASP A 2 19.33 -6.94 -19.06
CA ASP A 2 17.95 -6.87 -19.54
C ASP A 2 17.20 -5.82 -18.69
N THR A 3 16.88 -4.68 -19.31
CA THR A 3 16.27 -3.51 -18.64
C THR A 3 14.89 -3.83 -18.07
N VAL A 4 14.07 -4.59 -18.81
CA VAL A 4 12.71 -4.97 -18.38
C VAL A 4 12.78 -5.94 -17.21
N LEU A 5 13.75 -6.87 -17.22
CA LEU A 5 13.99 -7.77 -16.09
C LEU A 5 14.40 -7.00 -14.82
N SER A 6 15.23 -5.96 -14.96
CA SER A 6 15.60 -5.10 -13.83
C SER A 6 14.38 -4.41 -13.21
N PHE A 7 13.50 -3.84 -14.05
CA PHE A 7 12.26 -3.23 -13.57
C PHE A 7 11.33 -4.23 -12.88
N ARG A 8 11.20 -5.43 -13.44
CA ARG A 8 10.42 -6.51 -12.83
C ARG A 8 10.91 -6.80 -11.41
N ASN A 9 12.22 -7.01 -11.24
CA ASN A 9 12.80 -7.33 -9.94
C ASN A 9 12.58 -6.20 -8.93
N ALA A 10 12.84 -4.95 -9.32
CA ALA A 10 12.62 -3.79 -8.47
C ALA A 10 11.15 -3.63 -8.04
N LEU A 11 10.20 -3.84 -8.95
CA LEU A 11 8.77 -3.75 -8.65
C LEU A 11 8.27 -4.91 -7.78
N THR A 12 8.86 -6.10 -7.91
CA THR A 12 8.58 -7.24 -7.04
C THR A 12 9.13 -7.00 -5.64
N GLU A 13 10.39 -6.57 -5.51
CA GLU A 13 11.02 -6.26 -4.22
C GLU A 13 10.29 -5.12 -3.48
N ASN A 14 9.91 -4.06 -4.22
CA ASN A 14 9.13 -2.96 -3.69
C ASN A 14 7.78 -3.43 -3.11
N ALA A 15 7.07 -4.34 -3.80
CA ALA A 15 5.80 -4.84 -3.28
C ALA A 15 5.97 -5.75 -2.07
N SER A 16 6.95 -6.64 -2.07
CA SER A 16 7.28 -7.44 -0.88
C SER A 16 7.60 -6.56 0.32
N SER A 17 8.33 -5.47 0.10
CA SER A 17 8.65 -4.48 1.14
C SER A 17 7.41 -3.77 1.64
N MET A 18 6.53 -3.33 0.74
CA MET A 18 5.27 -2.67 1.08
C MET A 18 4.34 -3.60 1.86
N GLU A 19 4.19 -4.86 1.46
CA GLU A 19 3.41 -5.85 2.19
C GLU A 19 3.95 -6.06 3.61
N ALA A 20 5.27 -6.21 3.76
CA ALA A 20 5.90 -6.37 5.07
C ALA A 20 5.70 -5.14 5.97
N LEU A 21 5.80 -3.93 5.42
CA LEU A 21 5.57 -2.68 6.15
C LEU A 21 4.11 -2.53 6.58
N LEU A 22 3.16 -2.85 5.70
CA LEU A 22 1.73 -2.84 6.03
C LEU A 22 1.40 -3.84 7.15
N GLN A 23 1.95 -5.05 7.10
CA GLN A 23 1.81 -6.05 8.17
C GLN A 23 2.37 -5.55 9.52
N GLN A 24 3.50 -4.82 9.48
CA GLN A 24 4.12 -4.20 10.65
C GLN A 24 3.43 -2.89 11.08
N GLN A 25 2.37 -2.45 10.39
CA GLN A 25 1.67 -1.18 10.61
C GLN A 25 2.58 0.05 10.46
N ARG A 26 3.65 -0.08 9.69
CA ARG A 26 4.62 0.97 9.36
C ARG A 26 4.14 1.76 8.13
N TYR A 27 3.06 2.52 8.34
CA TYR A 27 2.30 3.13 7.24
C TYR A 27 3.06 4.27 6.55
N ASP A 28 3.85 5.04 7.29
CA ASP A 28 4.63 6.14 6.71
C ASP A 28 5.72 5.62 5.78
N GLU A 29 6.42 4.54 6.17
CA GLU A 29 7.40 3.90 5.28
C GLU A 29 6.74 3.18 4.11
N ALA A 30 5.54 2.60 4.31
CA ALA A 30 4.78 2.01 3.20
C ALA A 30 4.38 3.07 2.16
N LEU A 31 4.09 4.30 2.58
CA LEU A 31 3.83 5.43 1.68
C LEU A 31 5.07 5.79 0.85
N LEU A 32 6.26 5.82 1.47
CA LEU A 32 7.51 6.05 0.73
C LEU A 32 7.76 4.95 -0.31
N CYS A 33 7.49 3.68 0.03
CA CYS A 33 7.54 2.60 -0.96
C CYS A 33 6.55 2.82 -2.12
N MET A 34 5.40 3.46 -1.89
CA MET A 34 4.42 3.74 -2.93
C MET A 34 4.87 4.86 -3.86
N ASP A 35 5.56 5.88 -3.33
CA ASP A 35 6.20 6.92 -4.15
C ASP A 35 7.29 6.32 -5.05
N ASP A 36 8.16 5.47 -4.51
CA ASP A 36 9.17 4.75 -5.29
C ASP A 36 8.54 3.86 -6.36
N ARG A 37 7.43 3.21 -6.04
CA ARG A 37 6.68 2.36 -6.97
C ARG A 37 6.14 3.16 -8.16
N LEU A 38 5.55 4.33 -7.89
CA LEU A 38 5.06 5.23 -8.93
C LEU A 38 6.19 5.71 -9.84
N ALA A 39 7.35 6.04 -9.28
CA ALA A 39 8.54 6.40 -10.04
C ALA A 39 9.01 5.25 -10.97
N LEU A 40 9.06 4.01 -10.46
CA LEU A 40 9.40 2.84 -11.27
C LEU A 40 8.41 2.60 -12.42
N ILE A 41 7.11 2.74 -12.18
CA ILE A 41 6.07 2.61 -13.21
C ILE A 41 6.19 3.72 -14.26
N ALA A 42 6.47 4.95 -13.84
CA ALA A 42 6.69 6.07 -14.77
C ALA A 42 7.91 5.82 -15.68
N CYS A 43 9.00 5.32 -15.11
CA CYS A 43 10.19 4.93 -15.88
C CYS A 43 9.90 3.79 -16.87
N LEU A 44 9.10 2.79 -16.47
CA LEU A 44 8.66 1.71 -17.34
C LEU A 44 7.80 2.23 -18.52
N ALA A 45 6.93 3.19 -18.26
CA ALA A 45 6.14 3.86 -19.31
C ALA A 45 7.03 4.68 -20.27
N GLN A 46 8.08 5.31 -19.75
CA GLN A 46 9.04 6.08 -20.55
C GLN A 46 9.92 5.17 -21.42
N LEU A 47 10.33 4.01 -20.89
CA LEU A 47 11.12 3.01 -21.61
C LEU A 47 10.49 2.60 -22.95
N VAL A 48 9.16 2.42 -22.99
CA VAL A 48 8.45 2.06 -24.24
C VAL A 48 8.41 3.20 -25.26
N LYS A 49 8.48 4.46 -24.79
CA LYS A 49 8.56 5.61 -25.68
C LYS A 49 9.96 5.74 -26.29
N ASP A 50 10.98 5.51 -25.47
CA ASP A 50 12.37 5.65 -25.87
C ASP A 50 12.84 4.46 -26.73
N ASP A 51 12.36 3.25 -26.40
CA ASP A 51 12.62 2.02 -27.14
C ASP A 51 11.33 1.22 -27.38
N PRO A 52 10.65 1.47 -28.52
CA PRO A 52 9.44 0.74 -28.89
C PRO A 52 9.62 -0.77 -29.07
N THR A 53 10.86 -1.26 -29.24
CA THR A 53 11.12 -2.70 -29.41
C THR A 53 10.80 -3.49 -28.13
N GLN A 54 10.88 -2.84 -26.97
CA GLN A 54 10.56 -3.44 -25.67
C GLN A 54 9.05 -3.46 -25.36
N ARG A 55 8.20 -2.90 -26.23
CA ARG A 55 6.76 -2.73 -25.99
C ARG A 55 6.06 -4.03 -25.58
N GLN A 56 6.39 -5.15 -26.22
CA GLN A 56 5.75 -6.43 -25.93
C GLN A 56 6.08 -6.93 -24.52
N GLU A 57 7.35 -6.89 -24.14
CA GLU A 57 7.80 -7.35 -22.82
C GLU A 57 7.27 -6.44 -21.70
N VAL A 58 7.28 -5.13 -21.94
CA VAL A 58 6.69 -4.16 -21.01
C VAL A 58 5.18 -4.35 -20.87
N ALA A 59 4.46 -4.67 -21.96
CA ALA A 59 3.02 -4.94 -21.88
C ALA A 59 2.71 -6.19 -21.04
N ILE A 60 3.51 -7.25 -21.17
CA ILE A 60 3.39 -8.47 -20.33
C ILE A 60 3.63 -8.11 -18.86
N LEU A 61 4.67 -7.33 -18.57
CA LEU A 61 4.96 -6.87 -17.22
C LEU A 61 3.83 -5.99 -16.66
N ALA A 62 3.31 -5.05 -17.45
CA ALA A 62 2.22 -4.17 -17.05
C ALA A 62 0.93 -4.95 -16.71
N ALA A 63 0.62 -6.00 -17.46
CA ALA A 63 -0.52 -6.87 -17.15
C ALA A 63 -0.35 -7.58 -15.80
N ALA A 64 0.85 -8.10 -15.51
CA ALA A 64 1.15 -8.70 -14.22
C ALA A 64 1.09 -7.68 -13.07
N LEU A 65 1.64 -6.47 -13.29
CA LEU A 65 1.59 -5.39 -12.31
C LEU A 65 0.16 -4.96 -12.00
N SER A 66 -0.73 -4.90 -12.99
CA SER A 66 -2.13 -4.52 -12.76
C SER A 66 -2.84 -5.43 -11.75
N ILE A 67 -2.52 -6.74 -11.76
CA ILE A 67 -3.06 -7.69 -10.78
C ILE A 67 -2.47 -7.42 -9.40
N GLN A 68 -1.17 -7.17 -9.35
CA GLN A 68 -0.45 -6.86 -8.11
C GLN A 68 -0.95 -5.56 -7.47
N GLU A 69 -1.25 -4.52 -8.25
CA GLU A 69 -1.82 -3.26 -7.73
C GLU A 69 -3.20 -3.46 -7.12
N GLU A 70 -4.06 -4.28 -7.73
CA GLU A 70 -5.39 -4.55 -7.18
C GLU A 70 -5.31 -5.33 -5.86
N ASN A 71 -4.36 -6.27 -5.77
CA ASN A 71 -4.08 -6.98 -4.52
C ASN A 71 -3.57 -6.01 -3.43
N MET A 72 -2.64 -5.12 -3.76
CA MET A 72 -2.11 -4.13 -2.83
C MET A 72 -3.18 -3.17 -2.34
N LYS A 73 -4.07 -2.71 -3.24
CA LYS A 73 -5.22 -1.87 -2.91
C LYS A 73 -6.17 -2.56 -1.94
N THR A 74 -6.44 -3.85 -2.17
CA THR A 74 -7.26 -4.68 -1.28
C THR A 74 -6.61 -4.80 0.10
N LEU A 75 -5.30 -5.03 0.16
CA LEU A 75 -4.55 -5.12 1.41
C LEU A 75 -4.62 -3.79 2.18
N ALA A 76 -4.32 -2.67 1.53
CA ALA A 76 -4.40 -1.34 2.14
C ALA A 76 -5.82 -1.03 2.67
N ALA A 77 -6.87 -1.37 1.92
CA ALA A 77 -8.25 -1.21 2.36
C ALA A 77 -8.57 -2.05 3.62
N SER A 78 -8.01 -3.27 3.71
CA SER A 78 -8.18 -4.12 4.90
C SER A 78 -7.55 -3.50 6.16
N HIS A 79 -6.36 -2.91 6.03
CA HIS A 79 -5.69 -2.19 7.12
C HIS A 79 -6.49 -0.94 7.51
N HIS A 80 -6.95 -0.16 6.54
CA HIS A 80 -7.81 1.01 6.81
C HIS A 80 -9.07 0.63 7.58
N GLN A 81 -9.72 -0.48 7.20
CA GLN A 81 -10.89 -0.99 7.90
C GLN A 81 -10.56 -1.44 9.33
N ALA A 82 -9.40 -2.08 9.54
CA ALA A 82 -8.94 -2.51 10.86
C ALA A 82 -8.69 -1.32 11.79
N ILE A 83 -7.98 -0.30 11.32
CA ILE A 83 -7.72 0.95 12.05
C ILE A 83 -9.05 1.63 12.40
N SER A 84 -9.95 1.77 11.43
CA SER A 84 -11.26 2.39 11.65
C SER A 84 -12.07 1.68 12.75
N LYS A 85 -12.04 0.33 12.76
CA LYS A 85 -12.69 -0.47 13.82
C LYS A 85 -12.05 -0.25 15.19
N GLN A 86 -10.72 -0.13 15.26
CA GLN A 86 -10.01 0.14 16.51
C GLN A 86 -10.37 1.53 17.05
N LEU A 87 -10.34 2.57 16.21
CA LEU A 87 -10.72 3.94 16.58
C LEU A 87 -12.17 3.99 17.08
N ALA A 88 -13.10 3.31 16.41
CA ALA A 88 -14.50 3.24 16.85
C ALA A 88 -14.68 2.53 18.20
N ARG A 89 -13.79 1.59 18.57
CA ARG A 89 -13.80 0.95 19.90
C ARG A 89 -13.28 1.91 20.96
N LEU A 90 -12.17 2.59 20.69
CA LEU A 90 -11.59 3.59 21.61
C LEU A 90 -12.56 4.74 21.88
N GLY A 91 -13.22 5.26 20.85
CA GLY A 91 -14.22 6.33 21.01
C GLY A 91 -15.43 5.89 21.84
N ARG A 92 -15.86 4.62 21.73
CA ARG A 92 -16.93 4.07 22.59
C ARG A 92 -16.49 3.90 24.03
N ALA A 93 -15.28 3.39 24.26
CA ALA A 93 -14.71 3.23 25.60
C ALA A 93 -14.60 4.59 26.31
N SER A 94 -14.08 5.61 25.62
CA SER A 94 -13.98 6.97 26.14
C SER A 94 -15.35 7.56 26.53
N LYS A 95 -16.39 7.35 25.71
CA LYS A 95 -17.75 7.78 26.05
C LYS A 95 -18.31 7.05 27.28
N ALA A 96 -18.03 5.76 27.43
CA ALA A 96 -18.48 4.98 28.59
C ALA A 96 -17.79 5.45 29.88
N GLU A 97 -16.50 5.74 29.82
CA GLU A 97 -15.72 6.30 30.94
C GLU A 97 -16.24 7.69 31.36
N GLN A 98 -16.51 8.57 30.40
CA GLN A 98 -17.13 9.88 30.66
C GLN A 98 -18.50 9.74 31.34
N ALA A 99 -19.35 8.84 30.85
CA ALA A 99 -20.66 8.58 31.45
C ALA A 99 -20.51 8.06 32.89
N TYR A 100 -19.60 7.11 33.13
CA TYR A 100 -19.33 6.59 34.47
C TYR A 100 -18.89 7.69 35.43
N HIS A 101 -17.93 8.55 35.06
CA HIS A 101 -17.48 9.66 35.91
C HIS A 101 -18.54 10.72 36.18
N MET A 102 -19.47 10.92 35.24
CA MET A 102 -20.58 11.86 35.44
C MET A 102 -21.55 11.34 36.49
N TYR A 103 -21.93 10.06 36.39
CA TYR A 103 -22.87 9.44 37.33
C TYR A 103 -22.23 9.01 38.65
N SER A 104 -20.92 8.73 38.72
CA SER A 104 -20.25 8.35 39.97
C SER A 104 -20.05 9.51 40.95
N LYS A 105 -20.42 10.74 40.58
CA LYS A 105 -20.49 11.90 41.48
C LYS A 105 -21.89 12.11 42.07
N GLU A 106 -22.89 11.39 41.56
CA GLU A 106 -24.27 11.42 42.04
C GLU A 106 -24.55 10.29 43.06
N PHE A 107 -23.55 9.45 43.34
CA PHE A 107 -23.52 8.43 44.41
C PHE A 107 -22.34 8.71 45.35
#